data_AF-A0A2A5YE57-F1
#
_entry.id   AF-A0A2A5YE57-F1
#
_cell.length_a   1.000
_cell.length_b   1.000
_cell.length_c   1.000
_cell.angle_alpha   90.00
_cell.angle_beta   90.00
_cell.angle_gamma   90.00
#
_symmetry.space_group_name_H-M   'P 1'
#
loop_
_entity.id
_entity.type
_entity.pdbx_description
1 polymer ?
#
loop_
_entity_poly.entity_id
_entity_poly.type
_entity_poly.pdbx_seq_one_letter_code
_entity_poly.pdbx_strand_id
1 'polypeptide(L)'
;ADEVIDMTDALKYQLVRLESMQQAAKRLISLPRLGQQRFVRGQGERFESISDPVWTASLYDLLACYGSIQSGLENRTLTIAATRLFSVQEAAARLRRLIGSVPEWTVLESFLPDNLTTPLDRRSATASHFVASLELAKEGVLRLRQDTRFAPIFLRTKDPS
;
A
#
# COMPACT_ATOMS: atom_id res chain seq x y z
N ALA A 1 -82.21 -44.70 26.88
CA ALA A 1 -81.59 -44.99 28.18
C ALA A 1 -80.08 -44.76 28.10
N ASP A 2 -79.40 -45.36 27.13
CA ASP A 2 -77.95 -45.15 26.89
C ASP A 2 -77.53 -43.68 26.67
N GLU A 3 -78.26 -42.89 25.86
CA GLU A 3 -77.95 -41.46 25.66
C GLU A 3 -78.01 -40.62 26.94
N VAL A 4 -78.88 -40.97 27.88
CA VAL A 4 -79.03 -40.25 29.15
C VAL A 4 -77.87 -40.58 30.10
N ILE A 5 -77.37 -41.82 30.05
CA ILE A 5 -76.21 -42.28 30.82
C ILE A 5 -74.94 -41.59 30.30
N ASP A 6 -74.75 -41.50 28.98
CA ASP A 6 -73.62 -40.81 28.35
C ASP A 6 -73.57 -39.31 28.70
N MET A 7 -74.72 -38.61 28.63
CA MET A 7 -74.80 -37.19 29.02
C MET A 7 -74.51 -36.97 30.52
N THR A 8 -74.89 -37.91 31.38
CA THR A 8 -74.63 -37.83 32.83
C THR A 8 -73.15 -38.05 33.15
N ASP A 9 -72.51 -39.01 32.47
CA ASP A 9 -71.08 -39.28 32.62
C ASP A 9 -70.21 -38.14 32.07
N ALA A 10 -70.61 -37.53 30.94
CA ALA A 10 -69.96 -36.34 30.41
C ALA A 10 -70.02 -35.16 31.39
N LEU A 11 -71.17 -34.91 32.02
CA LEU A 11 -71.33 -33.86 33.02
C LEU A 11 -70.48 -34.14 34.27
N LYS A 12 -70.48 -35.38 34.76
CA LYS A 12 -69.66 -35.80 35.90
C LYS A 12 -68.17 -35.57 35.63
N TYR A 13 -67.70 -35.92 34.44
CA TYR A 13 -66.32 -35.67 34.03
C TYR A 13 -65.98 -34.17 34.01
N GLN A 14 -66.89 -33.34 33.48
CA GLN A 14 -66.71 -31.88 33.48
C GLN A 14 -66.63 -31.29 34.88
N LEU A 15 -67.47 -31.75 35.82
CA LEU A 15 -67.45 -31.29 37.21
C LEU A 15 -66.15 -31.68 37.93
N VAL A 16 -65.69 -32.92 37.77
CA VAL A 16 -64.40 -33.37 38.35
C VAL A 16 -63.24 -32.57 37.76
N ARG A 17 -63.27 -32.31 36.45
CA ARG A 17 -62.25 -31.47 35.79
C ARG A 17 -62.27 -30.05 36.33
N LEU A 18 -63.45 -29.45 36.48
CA LEU A 18 -63.59 -28.10 37.03
C LEU A 18 -63.09 -28.04 38.48
N GLU A 19 -63.44 -29.02 39.31
CA GLU A 19 -62.98 -29.09 40.69
C GLU A 19 -61.46 -29.21 40.77
N SER A 20 -60.85 -30.09 39.96
CA SER A 20 -59.39 -30.23 39.93
C SER A 20 -58.69 -28.94 39.48
N MET A 21 -59.24 -28.21 38.51
CA MET A 21 -58.75 -26.89 38.09
C MET A 21 -58.85 -25.86 39.21
N GLN A 22 -59.98 -25.81 39.92
CA GLN A 22 -60.18 -24.90 41.04
C GLN A 22 -59.23 -25.18 42.20
N GLN A 23 -59.01 -26.46 42.52
CA GLN A 23 -58.05 -26.86 43.55
C GLN A 23 -56.61 -26.49 43.16
N ALA A 24 -56.22 -26.70 41.90
CA ALA A 24 -54.91 -26.31 41.39
C ALA A 24 -54.72 -24.78 41.42
N ALA A 25 -55.75 -24.01 41.04
CA ALA A 25 -55.72 -22.56 41.08
C ALA A 25 -55.55 -22.03 42.52
N LYS A 26 -56.28 -22.59 43.49
CA LYS A 26 -56.12 -22.25 44.91
C LYS A 26 -54.69 -22.52 45.40
N ARG A 27 -54.12 -23.69 45.05
CA ARG A 27 -52.74 -24.03 45.40
C ARG A 27 -51.75 -23.05 44.78
N LEU A 28 -51.91 -22.71 43.50
CA LEU A 28 -51.03 -21.79 42.79
C LEU A 28 -51.06 -20.38 43.40
N ILE A 29 -52.24 -19.87 43.74
CA ILE A 29 -52.40 -18.55 44.37
C ILE A 29 -51.80 -18.52 45.78
N SER A 30 -51.81 -19.66 46.49
CA SER A 30 -51.19 -19.78 47.81
C SER A 30 -49.65 -19.90 47.79
N LEU A 31 -49.04 -20.07 46.61
CA LEU A 31 -47.58 -20.18 46.51
C LEU A 31 -46.89 -18.84 46.80
N PRO A 32 -45.67 -18.88 47.38
CA PRO A 32 -44.97 -17.68 47.75
C PRO A 32 -44.58 -16.81 46.55
N ARG A 33 -44.96 -15.54 46.59
CA ARG A 33 -44.69 -14.57 45.50
C ARG A 33 -43.31 -13.94 45.66
N LEU A 34 -42.57 -13.88 44.56
CA LEU A 34 -41.29 -13.17 44.47
C LEU A 34 -41.50 -11.67 44.71
N GLY A 35 -40.67 -11.05 45.54
CA GLY A 35 -40.77 -9.66 45.98
C GLY A 35 -41.72 -9.41 47.16
N GLN A 36 -42.48 -10.42 47.61
CA GLN A 36 -43.35 -10.31 48.80
C GLN A 36 -42.92 -11.28 49.90
N GLN A 37 -42.98 -12.59 49.59
CA GLN A 37 -42.70 -13.68 50.53
C GLN A 37 -41.39 -14.38 50.19
N ARG A 38 -40.99 -14.36 48.92
CA ARG A 38 -39.68 -14.83 48.45
C ARG A 38 -38.90 -13.64 47.92
N PHE A 39 -37.63 -13.49 48.27
CA PHE A 39 -36.76 -12.46 47.71
C PHE A 39 -35.78 -13.05 46.71
N VAL A 40 -35.32 -12.23 45.76
CA VAL A 40 -34.28 -12.62 44.80
C VAL A 40 -32.97 -12.82 45.55
N ARG A 41 -32.11 -13.74 45.10
CA ARG A 41 -30.75 -13.88 45.63
C ARG A 41 -29.96 -12.59 45.33
N GLY A 42 -29.23 -12.06 46.32
CA GLY A 42 -28.54 -10.78 46.20
C GLY A 42 -27.49 -10.71 45.08
N GLN A 43 -26.81 -11.82 44.80
CA GLN A 43 -26.01 -11.96 43.59
C GLN A 43 -26.58 -13.10 42.73
N GLY A 44 -27.13 -12.73 41.58
CA GLY A 44 -27.46 -13.69 40.53
C GLY A 44 -26.18 -14.23 39.90
N GLU A 45 -26.15 -15.54 39.68
CA GLU A 45 -25.08 -16.21 38.94
C GLU A 45 -25.11 -15.71 37.50
N ARG A 46 -23.99 -15.12 37.04
CA ARG A 46 -23.85 -14.67 35.64
C ARG A 46 -23.32 -15.85 34.84
N PHE A 47 -24.15 -16.37 33.95
CA PHE A 47 -23.68 -17.31 32.94
C PHE A 47 -22.97 -16.50 31.85
N GLU A 48 -21.64 -16.57 31.81
CA GLU A 48 -20.90 -16.11 30.65
C GLU A 48 -21.06 -17.15 29.53
N SER A 49 -21.55 -16.69 28.38
CA SER A 49 -21.58 -17.51 27.18
C SER A 49 -20.15 -17.59 26.63
N ILE A 50 -19.43 -18.66 26.94
CA ILE A 50 -18.15 -18.96 26.30
C ILE A 50 -18.48 -19.45 24.88
N SER A 51 -18.28 -18.59 23.89
CA SER A 51 -18.36 -18.96 22.49
C SER A 51 -16.95 -19.21 21.98
N ASP A 52 -16.62 -20.46 21.68
CA ASP A 52 -15.38 -20.80 20.99
C ASP A 52 -15.60 -20.60 19.48
N PRO A 53 -14.98 -19.58 18.86
CA PRO A 53 -15.10 -19.39 17.41
C PRO A 53 -14.41 -20.55 16.68
N VAL A 54 -15.17 -21.27 15.86
CA VAL A 54 -14.62 -22.28 14.94
C VAL A 54 -14.31 -21.58 13.62
N TRP A 55 -13.02 -21.35 13.34
CA TRP A 55 -12.58 -20.83 12.07
C TRP A 55 -12.50 -21.94 11.02
N THR A 56 -13.22 -21.76 9.91
CA THR A 56 -13.13 -22.61 8.73
C THR A 56 -12.46 -21.85 7.60
N ALA A 57 -11.51 -22.50 6.93
CA ALA A 57 -10.86 -21.99 5.74
C ALA A 57 -10.75 -23.12 4.72
N SER A 58 -11.05 -22.83 3.46
CA SER A 58 -10.80 -23.74 2.35
C SER A 58 -9.36 -23.60 1.85
N LEU A 59 -8.90 -24.58 1.08
CA LEU A 59 -7.61 -24.48 0.38
C LEU A 59 -7.55 -23.22 -0.52
N TYR A 60 -8.68 -22.85 -1.13
CA TYR A 60 -8.77 -21.65 -1.95
C TYR A 60 -8.50 -20.38 -1.14
N ASP A 61 -9.08 -20.26 0.06
CA ASP A 61 -8.91 -19.07 0.92
C ASP A 61 -7.45 -18.90 1.33
N LEU A 62 -6.76 -20.01 1.63
CA LEU A 62 -5.33 -20.01 1.93
C LEU A 62 -4.48 -19.57 0.73
N LEU A 63 -4.78 -20.09 -0.46
CA LEU A 63 -4.05 -19.74 -1.69
C LEU A 63 -4.29 -18.28 -2.10
N ALA A 64 -5.53 -17.78 -1.98
CA ALA A 64 -5.87 -16.39 -2.27
C ALA A 64 -5.16 -15.43 -1.30
N CYS A 65 -5.16 -15.77 0.00
CA CYS A 65 -4.44 -15.00 1.01
C CYS A 65 -2.93 -14.97 0.72
N TYR A 66 -2.33 -16.14 0.45
CA TYR A 66 -0.92 -16.24 0.10
C TYR A 66 -0.56 -15.40 -1.14
N GLY A 67 -1.37 -15.48 -2.21
CA GLY A 67 -1.18 -14.69 -3.42
C GLY A 67 -1.24 -13.18 -3.16
N SER A 68 -2.16 -12.74 -2.28
CA SER A 68 -2.28 -11.33 -1.90
C SER A 68 -1.05 -10.82 -1.13
N ILE A 69 -0.52 -11.64 -0.21
CA ILE A 69 0.69 -11.31 0.58
C ILE A 69 1.90 -11.23 -0.35
N GLN A 70 2.07 -12.23 -1.23
CA GLN A 70 3.18 -12.29 -2.17
C GLN A 70 3.17 -11.12 -3.15
N SER A 71 1.99 -10.78 -3.70
CA SER A 71 1.83 -9.62 -4.60
C SER A 71 2.16 -8.30 -3.91
N GLY A 72 1.84 -8.18 -2.61
CA GLY A 72 2.21 -7.02 -1.80
C GLY A 72 3.73 -6.88 -1.60
N LEU A 73 4.44 -8.00 -1.44
CA LEU A 73 5.90 -8.02 -1.31
C LEU A 73 6.61 -7.70 -2.64
N GLU A 74 6.03 -8.11 -3.77
CA GLU A 74 6.56 -7.85 -5.12
C GLU A 74 6.27 -6.43 -5.61
N ASN A 75 5.30 -5.74 -5.02
CA ASN A 75 5.04 -4.31 -5.21
C ASN A 75 6.09 -3.40 -4.53
N ARG A 76 7.37 -3.74 -4.68
CA ARG A 76 8.44 -2.76 -4.50
C ARG A 76 8.31 -1.75 -5.63
N THR A 77 7.77 -0.58 -5.32
CA THR A 77 7.78 0.57 -6.23
C THR A 77 9.21 0.74 -6.76
N LEU A 78 9.42 0.39 -8.03
CA LEU A 78 10.65 0.67 -8.76
C LEU A 78 10.75 2.19 -8.88
N THR A 79 11.33 2.81 -7.87
CA THR A 79 11.70 4.22 -7.94
C THR A 79 12.91 4.27 -8.86
N ILE A 80 12.66 4.52 -10.14
CA ILE A 80 13.71 4.86 -11.09
C ILE A 80 14.30 6.18 -10.56
N ALA A 81 15.42 6.10 -9.87
CA ALA A 81 16.18 7.28 -9.53
C ALA A 81 16.48 7.99 -10.86
N ALA A 82 15.97 9.20 -11.03
CA ALA A 82 16.24 9.99 -12.22
C ALA A 82 17.74 10.27 -12.24
N THR A 83 18.50 9.43 -12.95
CA THR A 83 19.91 9.68 -13.19
C THR A 83 19.97 10.95 -14.02
N ARG A 84 20.42 12.05 -13.40
CA ARG A 84 20.60 13.33 -14.06
C ARG A 84 21.82 13.26 -14.98
N LEU A 85 21.69 12.53 -16.09
CA LEU A 85 22.69 12.45 -17.14
C LEU A 85 22.72 13.79 -17.89
N PHE A 86 23.92 14.29 -18.19
CA PHE A 86 24.11 15.51 -18.96
C PHE A 86 23.75 15.26 -20.42
N SER A 87 22.90 16.10 -20.99
CA SER A 87 22.57 16.01 -22.41
C SER A 87 23.67 16.61 -23.28
N VAL A 88 23.79 16.13 -24.52
CA VAL A 88 24.73 16.68 -25.52
C VAL A 88 24.33 18.11 -25.89
N GLN A 89 23.03 18.42 -25.90
CA GLN A 89 22.49 19.73 -26.22
C GLN A 89 22.88 20.79 -25.17
N GLU A 90 22.78 20.46 -23.88
CA GLU A 90 23.23 21.34 -22.80
C GLU A 90 24.74 21.60 -22.87
N ALA A 91 25.52 20.55 -23.18
CA ALA A 91 26.96 20.67 -23.35
C ALA A 91 27.33 21.59 -24.54
N ALA A 92 26.66 21.44 -25.69
CA ALA A 92 26.86 22.30 -26.86
C ALA A 92 26.51 23.76 -26.56
N ALA A 93 25.40 24.02 -25.85
CA ALA A 93 25.02 25.36 -25.44
C ALA A 93 26.03 26.00 -24.47
N ARG A 94 26.58 25.20 -23.54
CA ARG A 94 27.65 25.66 -22.63
C ARG A 94 28.94 25.96 -23.37
N LEU A 95 29.39 25.07 -24.25
CA LEU A 95 30.59 25.26 -25.07
C LEU A 95 30.49 26.53 -25.93
N ARG A 96 29.37 26.74 -26.65
CA ARG A 96 29.18 27.95 -27.47
C ARG A 96 29.27 29.25 -26.65
N ARG A 97 28.74 29.26 -25.43
CA ARG A 97 28.77 30.41 -24.53
C ARG A 97 30.17 30.70 -23.99
N LEU A 98 30.94 29.66 -23.65
CA LEU A 98 32.26 29.81 -23.04
C LEU A 98 33.40 29.98 -24.06
N ILE A 99 33.28 29.37 -25.24
CA ILE A 99 34.35 29.40 -26.25
C ILE A 99 34.51 30.78 -26.90
N GLY A 100 33.42 31.56 -27.00
CA GLY A 100 33.46 32.93 -27.50
C GLY A 100 34.31 33.88 -26.63
N SER A 101 34.56 33.53 -25.37
CA SER A 101 35.38 34.32 -24.44
C SER A 101 36.84 33.86 -24.34
N VAL A 102 37.25 32.79 -25.03
CA VAL A 102 38.60 32.23 -24.88
C VAL A 102 39.28 32.06 -26.25
N PRO A 103 40.14 33.01 -26.65
CA PRO A 103 40.83 32.97 -27.95
C PRO A 103 41.98 31.96 -27.99
N GLU A 104 42.45 31.52 -26.83
CA GLU A 104 43.60 30.63 -26.66
C GLU A 104 43.21 29.14 -26.56
N TRP A 105 44.18 28.28 -26.87
CA TRP A 105 44.02 26.83 -26.70
C TRP A 105 43.74 26.47 -25.23
N THR A 106 42.58 25.88 -24.99
CA THR A 106 42.07 25.59 -23.64
C THR A 106 41.62 24.15 -23.53
N VAL A 107 41.87 23.53 -22.40
CA VAL A 107 41.58 22.12 -22.13
C VAL A 107 40.06 21.87 -22.01
N LEU A 108 39.52 20.80 -22.61
CA LEU A 108 38.10 20.45 -22.60
C LEU A 108 37.49 20.44 -21.19
N GLU A 109 38.25 19.96 -20.22
CA GLU A 109 37.86 19.83 -18.82
C GLU A 109 37.51 21.19 -18.18
N SER A 110 38.06 22.31 -18.67
CA SER A 110 37.71 23.64 -18.14
C SER A 110 36.34 24.13 -18.58
N PHE A 111 35.73 23.50 -19.58
CA PHE A 111 34.41 23.85 -20.08
C PHE A 111 33.29 23.05 -19.39
N LEU A 112 33.65 22.09 -18.54
CA LEU A 112 32.70 21.29 -17.79
C LEU A 112 31.90 22.14 -16.79
N PRO A 113 30.70 21.68 -16.39
CA PRO A 113 29.93 22.29 -15.32
C PRO A 113 30.65 22.19 -13.97
N ASP A 114 30.51 23.22 -13.13
CA ASP A 114 31.14 23.26 -11.80
C ASP A 114 30.39 22.37 -10.79
N ASN A 115 29.12 22.06 -11.05
CA ASN A 115 28.23 21.30 -10.17
C ASN A 115 28.35 19.77 -10.31
N LEU A 116 29.57 19.25 -10.54
CA LEU A 116 29.83 17.83 -10.71
C LEU A 116 30.15 17.15 -9.38
N THR A 117 29.12 16.68 -8.68
CA THR A 117 29.22 16.06 -7.34
C THR A 117 29.61 14.59 -7.36
N THR A 118 29.10 13.79 -8.31
CA THR A 118 29.36 12.34 -8.33
C THR A 118 30.33 11.94 -9.46
N PRO A 119 31.04 10.80 -9.35
CA PRO A 119 31.88 10.30 -10.44
C PRO A 119 31.07 9.97 -11.70
N LEU A 120 29.80 9.58 -11.56
CA LEU A 120 28.90 9.33 -12.68
C LEU A 120 28.56 10.63 -13.43
N ASP A 121 28.27 11.70 -12.69
CA ASP A 121 28.01 13.04 -13.26
C ASP A 121 29.22 13.52 -14.08
N ARG A 122 30.42 13.38 -13.53
CA ARG A 122 31.66 13.78 -14.20
C ARG A 122 31.87 13.01 -15.51
N ARG A 123 31.65 11.69 -15.50
CA ARG A 123 31.78 10.85 -16.70
C ARG A 123 30.73 11.21 -17.75
N SER A 124 29.48 11.42 -17.33
CA SER A 124 28.39 11.83 -18.22
C SER A 124 28.64 13.20 -18.83
N ALA A 125 29.04 14.20 -18.03
CA ALA A 125 29.38 15.52 -18.52
C ALA A 125 30.56 15.47 -19.50
N THR A 126 31.62 14.73 -19.18
CA THR A 126 32.79 14.62 -20.06
C THR A 126 32.43 14.00 -21.40
N ALA A 127 31.63 12.92 -21.41
CA ALA A 127 31.17 12.29 -22.65
C ALA A 127 30.32 13.23 -23.50
N SER A 128 29.36 13.93 -22.89
CA SER A 128 28.47 14.85 -23.60
C SER A 128 29.21 16.08 -24.14
N HIS A 129 30.18 16.63 -23.40
CA HIS A 129 31.01 17.74 -23.87
C HIS A 129 32.00 17.31 -24.95
N PHE A 130 32.52 16.09 -24.87
CA PHE A 130 33.35 15.54 -25.94
C PHE A 130 32.58 15.39 -27.25
N VAL A 131 31.39 14.76 -27.21
CA VAL A 131 30.51 14.65 -28.40
C VAL A 131 30.14 16.02 -28.93
N ALA A 132 29.72 16.94 -28.06
CA ALA A 132 29.40 18.31 -28.47
C ALA A 132 30.59 19.03 -29.11
N SER A 133 31.81 18.82 -28.63
CA SER A 133 33.01 19.41 -29.21
C SER A 133 33.29 18.90 -30.63
N LEU A 134 33.02 17.62 -30.90
CA LEU A 134 33.18 17.03 -32.24
C LEU A 134 32.13 17.58 -33.22
N GLU A 135 30.89 17.72 -32.77
CA GLU A 135 29.82 18.33 -33.61
C GLU A 135 30.13 19.79 -33.92
N LEU A 136 30.58 20.58 -32.93
CA LEU A 136 30.97 21.98 -33.16
C LEU A 136 32.22 22.11 -34.04
N ALA A 137 33.16 21.17 -33.96
CA ALA A 137 34.31 21.12 -34.86
C ALA A 137 33.87 20.80 -36.30
N LYS A 138 32.91 19.88 -36.47
CA LYS A 138 32.31 19.52 -37.75
C LYS A 138 31.52 20.68 -38.37
N GLU A 139 30.80 21.46 -37.57
CA GLU A 139 30.15 22.71 -37.98
C GLU A 139 31.15 23.85 -38.29
N GLY A 140 32.43 23.65 -37.95
CA GLY A 140 33.47 24.65 -38.19
C GLY A 140 33.46 25.81 -37.20
N VAL A 141 32.83 25.67 -36.03
CA VAL A 141 32.78 26.69 -34.97
C VAL A 141 34.08 26.71 -34.16
N LEU A 142 34.71 25.55 -33.96
CA LEU A 142 35.92 25.41 -33.15
C LEU A 142 36.96 24.50 -33.81
N ARG A 143 38.20 24.57 -33.32
CA ARG A 143 39.28 23.62 -33.64
C ARG A 143 39.62 22.76 -32.45
N LEU A 144 39.97 21.51 -32.74
CA LEU A 144 40.42 20.51 -31.77
C LEU A 144 41.90 20.21 -31.99
N ARG A 145 42.64 20.01 -30.89
CA ARG A 145 44.03 19.52 -30.90
C ARG A 145 44.21 18.47 -29.81
N GLN A 146 44.80 17.34 -30.17
CA GLN A 146 45.23 16.30 -29.23
C GLN A 146 46.58 15.76 -29.70
N ASP A 147 47.60 15.84 -28.83
CA ASP A 147 48.98 15.56 -29.24
C ASP A 147 49.28 14.06 -29.27
N THR A 148 48.82 13.30 -28.27
CA THR A 148 48.99 11.84 -28.18
C THR A 148 47.69 11.16 -27.73
N ARG A 149 47.59 9.84 -27.90
CA ARG A 149 46.40 9.09 -27.48
C ARG A 149 46.16 9.26 -25.98
N PHE A 150 44.93 9.58 -25.60
CA PHE A 150 44.52 9.82 -24.21
C PHE A 150 45.18 11.03 -23.54
N ALA A 151 45.88 11.89 -24.30
CA ALA A 151 46.29 13.20 -23.82
C ALA A 151 45.08 14.15 -23.73
N PRO A 152 45.19 15.24 -22.94
CA PRO A 152 44.16 16.27 -22.84
C PRO A 152 43.73 16.79 -24.22
N ILE A 153 42.44 17.06 -24.36
CA ILE A 153 41.86 17.59 -25.60
C ILE A 153 41.81 19.11 -25.48
N PHE A 154 42.44 19.79 -26.43
CA PHE A 154 42.44 21.24 -26.49
C PHE A 154 41.42 21.75 -27.50
N LEU A 155 40.72 22.80 -27.11
CA LEU A 155 39.71 23.54 -27.87
C LEU A 155 40.22 24.95 -28.12
N ARG A 156 39.95 25.48 -29.31
CA ARG A 156 40.13 26.90 -29.62
C ARG A 156 39.02 27.37 -30.54
N THR A 157 38.55 28.60 -30.36
CA THR A 157 37.61 29.21 -31.32
C THR A 157 38.24 29.25 -32.70
N LYS A 158 37.45 29.00 -33.75
CA LYS A 158 37.94 29.21 -35.11
C LYS A 158 37.99 30.72 -35.36
N ASP A 159 39.13 31.22 -35.81
CA ASP A 159 39.26 32.62 -36.22
C ASP A 159 38.23 32.91 -37.33
N PRO A 160 37.43 33.98 -37.23
CA PRO A 160 36.52 34.36 -38.30
C PRO A 160 37.36 34.66 -39.54
N SER A 161 37.13 33.87 -40.58
CA SER A 161 37.73 34.05 -41.90
C SER A 161 37.01 35.17 -42.65
#